data_AF-A0A0M5JBJ6-F1
#
_entry.id   AF-A0A0M5JBJ6-F1
#
_cell.length_a   1.000
_cell.length_b   1.000
_cell.length_c   1.000
_cell.angle_alpha   90.00
_cell.angle_beta   90.00
_cell.angle_gamma   90.00
#
_symmetry.space_group_name_H-M   'P 1'
#
loop_
_entity.id
_entity.type
_entity.pdbx_description
1 polymer ?
#
loop_
_entity_poly.entity_id
_entity_poly.type
_entity_poly.pdbx_seq_one_letter_code
_entity_poly.pdbx_strand_id
1 'polypeptide(L)'
;MSDDESFSYAPEVEQIYTDAETQEAMQFMRENDLPMSDLLYALKYVRILNRATDLDEQFKQIKQRLHKLRTEDIPVVKPPTAAELQSERY
;
A
#
# COMPACT_ATOMS: atom_id res chain seq x y z
N MET A 1 25.76 22.13 38.09
CA MET A 1 25.39 20.99 37.23
C MET A 1 24.05 20.48 37.71
N SER A 2 23.22 20.02 36.77
CA SER A 2 22.17 19.01 36.94
C SER A 2 20.81 19.46 37.49
N ASP A 3 19.66 19.20 36.86
CA ASP A 3 19.31 18.47 35.64
C ASP A 3 18.01 19.08 35.07
N ASP A 4 17.99 19.40 33.78
CA ASP A 4 16.80 19.81 33.03
C ASP A 4 16.00 18.53 32.71
N GLU A 5 15.10 18.15 33.61
CA GLU A 5 14.13 17.06 33.39
C GLU A 5 13.08 17.53 32.36
N SER A 6 13.51 17.58 31.11
CA SER A 6 12.63 17.78 29.96
C SER A 6 11.77 16.52 29.79
N PHE A 7 10.60 16.53 30.42
CA PHE A 7 9.55 15.53 30.18
C PHE A 7 9.13 15.61 28.70
N SER A 8 9.73 14.76 27.88
CA SER A 8 9.30 14.48 26.52
C SER A 8 7.92 13.84 26.54
N TYR A 9 6.87 14.68 26.49
CA TYR A 9 5.53 14.22 26.14
C TYR A 9 5.57 13.83 24.66
N ALA A 10 5.89 12.56 24.39
CA ALA A 10 5.53 11.97 23.11
C ALA A 10 4.00 11.91 23.10
N PRO A 11 3.32 12.62 22.18
CA PRO A 11 1.86 12.55 22.12
C PRO A 11 1.47 11.10 21.90
N GLU A 12 0.67 10.54 22.82
CA GLU A 12 0.05 9.24 22.62
C GLU A 12 -0.78 9.34 21.35
N VAL A 13 -0.30 8.71 20.27
CA VAL A 13 -1.06 8.62 19.03
C VAL A 13 -2.24 7.71 19.33
N GLU A 14 -3.38 8.30 19.69
CA GLU A 14 -4.64 7.58 19.86
C GLU A 14 -4.95 6.87 18.53
N GLN A 15 -4.78 5.55 18.53
CA GLN A 15 -5.12 4.74 17.38
C GLN A 15 -6.64 4.59 17.33
N ILE A 16 -7.28 5.48 16.57
CA ILE A 16 -8.72 5.40 16.31
C ILE A 16 -8.94 4.24 15.35
N TYR A 17 -9.81 3.31 15.74
CA TYR A 17 -10.28 2.20 14.89
C TYR A 17 -11.67 2.51 14.38
N THR A 18 -11.95 2.12 13.15
CA THR A 18 -13.28 2.26 12.57
C THR A 18 -14.23 1.18 13.11
N ASP A 19 -15.54 1.43 13.01
CA ASP A 19 -16.55 0.45 13.40
C ASP A 19 -16.41 -0.87 12.61
N ALA A 20 -16.03 -0.78 11.33
CA ALA A 20 -15.80 -1.94 10.47
C ALA A 20 -14.61 -2.79 10.97
N GLU A 21 -13.46 -2.16 11.22
CA GLU A 21 -12.28 -2.84 11.80
C GLU A 21 -12.61 -3.48 13.15
N THR A 22 -13.45 -2.82 13.96
CA THR A 22 -13.88 -3.33 15.26
C THR A 22 -14.80 -4.54 15.12
N GLN A 23 -15.75 -4.52 14.18
CA GLN A 23 -16.62 -5.65 13.91
C GLN A 23 -15.84 -6.86 13.38
N GLU A 24 -14.92 -6.64 12.45
CA GLU A 24 -14.04 -7.68 11.92
C GLU A 24 -13.14 -8.27 13.02
N ALA A 25 -12.57 -7.44 13.89
CA ALA A 25 -11.76 -7.91 15.01
C ALA A 25 -12.59 -8.75 15.99
N MET A 26 -13.80 -8.30 16.32
CA MET A 26 -14.72 -9.05 17.20
C MET A 26 -15.15 -10.38 16.57
N GLN A 27 -15.35 -10.42 15.25
CA GLN A 27 -15.63 -11.68 14.54
C GLN A 27 -14.42 -12.61 14.57
N PHE A 28 -13.24 -12.12 14.24
CA PHE A 28 -11.99 -12.87 14.30
C PHE A 28 -11.75 -13.49 15.68
N MET A 29 -11.99 -12.72 16.75
CA MET A 29 -11.86 -13.22 18.11
C MET A 29 -12.86 -14.33 18.44
N ARG A 30 -14.11 -14.23 17.97
CA ARG A 30 -15.13 -15.28 18.16
C ARG A 30 -14.77 -16.55 17.41
N GLU A 31 -14.23 -16.45 16.20
CA GLU A 31 -13.86 -17.61 15.38
C GLU A 31 -12.64 -18.36 15.93
N ASN A 32 -11.78 -17.66 16.68
CA ASN A 32 -10.54 -18.21 17.24
C ASN A 32 -10.60 -18.39 18.76
N ASP A 33 -11.79 -18.26 19.38
CA ASP A 33 -12.01 -18.35 20.83
C ASP A 33 -11.02 -17.50 21.66
N LEU A 34 -10.74 -16.28 21.20
CA LEU A 34 -9.78 -15.37 21.85
C LEU A 34 -10.44 -14.59 23.01
N PRO A 35 -9.71 -14.35 24.11
CA PRO A 35 -10.20 -13.57 25.24
C PRO A 35 -10.30 -12.08 24.89
N MET A 36 -11.19 -11.35 25.57
CA MET A 36 -11.37 -9.90 25.34
C MET A 36 -10.11 -9.06 25.63
N SER A 37 -9.17 -9.58 26.43
CA SER A 37 -7.84 -8.97 26.64
C SER A 37 -7.07 -8.75 25.34
N ASP A 38 -7.37 -9.55 24.31
CA ASP A 38 -6.63 -9.57 23.06
C ASP A 38 -7.28 -8.69 21.98
N LEU A 39 -8.33 -7.93 22.33
CA LEU A 39 -9.07 -7.08 21.39
C LEU A 39 -8.14 -6.10 20.66
N LEU A 40 -7.21 -5.46 21.38
CA LEU A 40 -6.26 -4.54 20.75
C LEU A 40 -5.33 -5.25 19.74
N TYR A 41 -4.96 -6.50 20.00
CA TYR A 41 -4.16 -7.29 19.07
C TYR A 41 -4.97 -7.68 17.84
N ALA A 42 -6.22 -8.11 18.03
CA ALA A 42 -7.14 -8.41 16.93
C ALA A 42 -7.39 -7.17 16.04
N LEU A 43 -7.61 -6.00 16.65
CA LEU A 43 -7.76 -4.73 15.93
C LEU A 43 -6.52 -4.37 15.09
N LYS A 44 -5.32 -4.52 15.66
CA LYS A 44 -4.07 -4.29 14.93
C LYS A 44 -3.89 -5.28 13.77
N TYR A 45 -4.23 -6.55 14.01
CA TYR A 45 -4.14 -7.60 13.00
C TYR A 45 -5.05 -7.30 11.81
N VAL A 46 -6.32 -7.00 12.07
CA VAL A 46 -7.30 -6.63 11.03
C VAL A 46 -6.84 -5.42 10.23
N ARG A 47 -6.32 -4.39 10.89
CA ARG A 47 -5.78 -3.20 10.21
C ARG A 47 -4.61 -3.53 9.27
N ILE A 48 -3.72 -4.43 9.68
CA ILE A 48 -2.60 -4.88 8.83
C ILE A 48 -3.13 -5.68 7.65
N LEU A 49 -4.10 -6.57 7.89
CA LEU A 49 -4.73 -7.39 6.87
C LEU A 49 -5.40 -6.53 5.80
N ASN A 50 -6.21 -5.55 6.21
CA ASN A 50 -6.94 -4.66 5.30
C ASN A 50 -6.00 -3.81 4.44
N ARG A 51 -4.89 -3.32 5.02
CA ARG A 51 -3.84 -2.62 4.26
C ARG A 51 -3.15 -3.54 3.25
N ALA A 52 -2.92 -4.80 3.59
CA ALA A 52 -2.30 -5.75 2.68
C ALA A 52 -3.20 -6.04 1.47
N THR A 53 -4.51 -6.19 1.68
CA THR A 53 -5.49 -6.35 0.60
C THR A 53 -5.56 -5.12 -0.31
N ASP A 54 -5.54 -3.90 0.26
CA ASP A 54 -5.53 -2.67 -0.54
C ASP A 54 -4.29 -2.57 -1.43
N LEU A 55 -3.12 -2.96 -0.90
CA LEU A 55 -1.87 -2.98 -1.67
C LEU A 55 -1.88 -4.02 -2.78
N ASP A 56 -2.43 -5.21 -2.54
CA ASP A 56 -2.54 -6.25 -3.58
C ASP A 56 -3.47 -5.79 -4.71
N GLU A 57 -4.57 -5.13 -4.39
CA GLU A 57 -5.50 -4.61 -5.40
C GLU A 57 -4.86 -3.51 -6.25
N GLN A 58 -4.13 -2.58 -5.62
CA GLN A 58 -3.33 -1.58 -6.34
C GLN A 58 -2.29 -2.26 -7.25
N PHE A 59 -1.63 -3.30 -6.77
CA PHE A 59 -0.63 -4.03 -7.54
C PHE A 59 -1.24 -4.71 -8.77
N LYS A 60 -2.44 -5.32 -8.64
CA LYS A 60 -3.20 -5.87 -9.77
C LYS A 60 -3.56 -4.80 -10.79
N GLN A 61 -4.04 -3.64 -10.34
CA GLN A 61 -4.37 -2.52 -11.23
C GLN A 61 -3.14 -2.02 -12.00
N ILE A 62 -1.99 -1.88 -11.34
CA ILE A 62 -0.73 -1.49 -11.99
C ILE A 62 -0.32 -2.53 -13.04
N LYS A 63 -0.37 -3.82 -12.69
CA LYS A 63 -0.06 -4.90 -13.65
C LYS A 63 -0.97 -4.86 -14.88
N GLN A 64 -2.27 -4.65 -14.70
CA GLN A 64 -3.21 -4.54 -15.81
C GLN A 64 -2.91 -3.32 -16.69
N ARG A 65 -2.59 -2.17 -16.08
CA ARG A 65 -2.22 -0.96 -16.83
C ARG A 65 -0.92 -1.15 -17.61
N LEU A 66 0.10 -1.78 -17.03
CA LEU A 66 1.34 -2.12 -17.72
C LEU A 66 1.13 -3.13 -18.84
N HIS A 67 0.22 -4.09 -18.65
CA HIS A 67 -0.14 -5.02 -19.70
C HIS A 67 -0.77 -4.30 -20.89
N LYS A 68 -1.77 -3.43 -20.65
CA LYS A 68 -2.39 -2.59 -21.69
C LYS A 68 -1.36 -1.75 -22.45
N LEU A 69 -0.43 -1.10 -21.75
CA LEU A 69 0.63 -0.32 -22.41
C LEU A 69 1.61 -1.16 -23.26
N ARG A 70 1.72 -2.47 -23.00
CA ARG A 70 2.54 -3.39 -23.80
C ARG A 70 1.77 -4.00 -24.97
N THR A 71 0.46 -4.16 -24.85
CA THR A 71 -0.39 -4.71 -25.92
C THR A 71 -0.96 -3.63 -26.85
N GLU A 72 -1.17 -2.42 -26.34
CA GLU A 72 -1.32 -1.21 -27.14
C GLU A 72 0.07 -0.83 -27.64
N ASP A 73 0.50 -1.44 -28.75
CA ASP A 73 1.67 -1.08 -29.54
C ASP A 73 1.62 0.42 -29.87
N ILE A 74 2.11 1.27 -28.96
CA ILE A 74 2.65 2.57 -29.36
C ILE A 74 3.89 2.20 -30.17
N PRO A 75 3.91 2.40 -31.50
CA PRO A 75 5.10 2.12 -32.27
C PRO A 75 6.20 2.98 -31.68
N VAL A 76 7.18 2.34 -31.05
CA VAL A 76 8.44 2.98 -30.74
C VAL A 76 8.97 3.41 -32.10
N VAL A 77 8.84 4.70 -32.41
CA VAL A 77 9.43 5.29 -33.61
C VAL A 77 10.90 4.94 -33.51
N LYS A 78 11.34 3.98 -34.33
CA LYS A 78 12.75 3.62 -34.36
C LYS A 78 13.49 4.91 -34.71
N PRO A 79 14.53 5.29 -33.96
CA PRO A 79 15.33 6.44 -34.35
C PRO A 79 15.77 6.22 -35.80
N PRO A 80 15.66 7.26 -36.66
CA PRO A 80 15.92 7.12 -38.08
C PRO A 80 17.30 6.50 -38.27
N THR A 81 17.33 5.47 -39.09
CA THR A 81 18.54 4.71 -39.36
C THR A 81 19.51 5.63 -40.09
N ALA A 82 20.82 5.50 -39.85
CA ALA A 82 21.82 6.38 -40.46
C ALA A 82 21.75 6.44 -42.01
N ALA A 83 21.19 5.41 -42.65
CA ALA A 83 20.90 5.36 -44.08
C ALA A 83 19.77 6.31 -44.51
N GLU A 84 18.73 6.47 -43.68
CA GLU A 84 17.56 7.34 -43.96
C GLU A 84 17.93 8.82 -43.82
N LEU A 85 18.86 9.15 -42.92
CA LEU A 85 19.39 10.50 -42.76
C LEU A 85 20.29 10.95 -43.93
N GLN A 86 20.77 10.02 -44.76
CA GLN A 86 21.61 10.30 -45.92
C GLN A 86 20.80 10.49 -47.21
N SER A 87 19.58 9.93 -47.29
CA SER A 87 18.68 10.10 -48.44
C SER A 87 18.00 11.46 -48.52
N GLU A 88 17.96 12.23 -47.43
CA GLU A 88 17.38 13.59 -47.41
C GLU A 88 18.38 14.70 -47.79
N ARG A 89 19.61 14.33 -48.20
CA ARG A 89 20.67 15.29 -48.58
C ARG A 89 20.84 15.49 -50.09
N TYR A 90 19.92 15.00 -50.93
CA TYR A 90 19.96 15.18 -52.38
C TYR A 90 18.64 15.73 -52.92
#